data_AF-A0A961EV76-F1
#
_entry.id   AF-A0A961EV76-F1
#
_cell.length_a   1.000
_cell.length_b   1.000
_cell.length_c   1.000
_cell.angle_alpha   90.00
_cell.angle_beta   90.00
_cell.angle_gamma   90.00
#
_symmetry.space_group_name_H-M   'P 1'
#
loop_
_entity.id
_entity.type
_entity.pdbx_description
1 polymer ?
#
loop_
_entity_poly.entity_id
_entity_poly.type
_entity_poly.pdbx_seq_one_letter_code
_entity_poly.pdbx_strand_id
1 'polypeptide(L)'
;MKEVQVDTVIVGAGLAGLSAAYELKKAGKSVAVLEARDRVGGRTMEGSLLGQSFDLGGQWVGPTQKKIMALIKELGLETFPQHASGYQLVEMKGKLARYKGVIP
;
A
#
# COMPACT_ATOMS: atom_id res chain seq x y z
N MET A 1 7.91 -32.76 5.42
CA MET A 1 7.33 -31.44 5.75
C MET A 1 8.21 -30.80 6.80
N LYS A 2 8.48 -29.50 6.72
CA LYS A 2 9.31 -28.80 7.71
C LYS A 2 8.39 -28.26 8.79
N GLU A 3 8.56 -28.74 10.01
CA GLU A 3 7.81 -28.26 11.16
C GLU A 3 8.40 -26.92 11.61
N VAL A 4 7.54 -25.92 11.85
CA VAL A 4 7.94 -24.58 12.27
C VAL A 4 7.17 -24.25 13.54
N GLN A 5 7.89 -23.96 14.62
CA GLN A 5 7.33 -23.58 15.92
C GLN A 5 7.54 -22.09 16.13
N VAL A 6 6.46 -21.33 16.33
CA VAL A 6 6.46 -19.87 16.51
C VAL A 6 5.37 -19.45 17.49
N ASP A 7 5.50 -18.27 18.08
CA ASP A 7 4.50 -17.70 18.98
C ASP A 7 3.19 -17.34 18.25
N THR A 8 3.28 -16.95 16.97
CA THR A 8 2.11 -16.53 16.19
C THR A 8 2.25 -16.88 14.71
N VAL A 9 1.17 -17.45 14.14
CA VAL A 9 1.03 -17.68 12.69
C VAL A 9 0.12 -16.61 12.11
N ILE A 10 0.55 -15.98 11.02
CA ILE A 10 -0.19 -14.96 10.28
C ILE A 10 -0.51 -15.50 8.90
N VAL A 11 -1.80 -15.51 8.52
CA VAL A 11 -2.25 -15.95 7.19
C VAL A 11 -2.48 -14.72 6.31
N GLY A 12 -1.66 -14.58 5.28
CA GLY A 12 -1.67 -13.50 4.29
C GLY A 12 -0.56 -12.47 4.52
N ALA A 13 0.29 -12.26 3.51
CA ALA A 13 1.38 -11.28 3.48
C ALA A 13 0.97 -9.97 2.77
N GLY A 14 -0.27 -9.52 2.99
CA GLY A 14 -0.70 -8.17 2.64
C GLY A 14 -0.26 -7.14 3.69
N LEU A 15 -0.55 -5.85 3.48
CA LEU A 15 -0.22 -4.78 4.43
C LEU A 15 -0.63 -5.10 5.87
N ALA A 16 -1.85 -5.61 6.09
CA ALA A 16 -2.32 -5.94 7.44
C ALA A 16 -1.48 -7.04 8.12
N GLY A 17 -1.20 -8.14 7.42
CA GLY A 17 -0.43 -9.26 7.96
C GLY A 17 1.05 -8.91 8.16
N LEU A 18 1.64 -8.18 7.21
CA LEU A 18 3.02 -7.70 7.33
C LEU A 18 3.16 -6.67 8.45
N SER A 19 2.22 -5.75 8.63
CA SER A 19 2.22 -4.82 9.76
C SER A 19 2.10 -5.56 11.10
N ALA A 20 1.24 -6.58 11.19
CA ALA A 20 1.15 -7.40 12.40
C ALA A 20 2.46 -8.15 12.69
N ALA A 21 3.07 -8.76 11.66
CA ALA A 21 4.35 -9.46 11.77
C ALA A 21 5.47 -8.50 12.20
N TYR A 22 5.49 -7.28 11.66
CA TYR A 22 6.46 -6.25 11.97
C TYR A 22 6.40 -5.83 13.43
N GLU A 23 5.21 -5.52 13.96
CA GLU A 23 5.01 -5.14 15.35
C GLU A 23 5.32 -6.29 16.33
N LEU A 24 4.88 -7.52 16.02
CA LEU A 24 5.19 -8.70 16.84
C LEU A 24 6.69 -8.99 16.89
N LYS A 25 7.40 -8.87 15.76
CA LYS A 25 8.84 -9.01 15.70
C LYS A 25 9.54 -7.93 16.53
N LYS A 26 9.09 -6.66 16.45
CA LYS A 26 9.62 -5.56 17.29
C LYS A 26 9.41 -5.83 18.78
N ALA A 27 8.33 -6.52 19.15
CA ALA A 27 8.07 -6.98 20.52
C ALA A 27 8.84 -8.26 20.92
N GLY A 28 9.77 -8.75 20.09
CA GLY A 28 10.60 -9.92 20.38
C GLY A 28 9.88 -11.27 20.24
N LYS A 29 8.72 -11.31 19.55
CA LYS A 29 7.97 -12.55 19.29
C LYS A 29 8.43 -13.21 17.99
N SER A 30 8.42 -14.54 17.99
CA SER A 30 8.63 -15.37 16.79
C SER A 30 7.34 -15.46 15.97
N VAL A 31 7.44 -15.27 14.66
CA VAL A 31 6.28 -15.27 13.76
C VAL A 31 6.53 -16.07 12.48
N ALA A 32 5.49 -16.73 11.99
CA ALA A 32 5.46 -17.31 10.65
C ALA A 32 4.36 -16.64 9.83
N VAL A 33 4.70 -16.15 8.63
CA VAL A 33 3.73 -15.56 7.70
C VAL A 33 3.52 -16.53 6.55
N LEU A 34 2.28 -16.94 6.33
CA LEU A 34 1.89 -17.85 5.26
C LEU A 34 1.16 -17.07 4.17
N GLU A 35 1.74 -16.96 2.98
CA GLU A 35 1.14 -16.31 1.82
C GLU A 35 0.83 -17.35 0.75
N ALA A 36 -0.34 -17.23 0.13
CA ALA A 36 -0.79 -18.17 -0.90
C ALA A 36 -0.11 -17.89 -2.25
N ARG A 37 0.31 -16.65 -2.50
CA ARG A 37 1.01 -16.23 -3.71
C ARG A 37 2.52 -16.39 -3.57
N ASP A 38 3.18 -16.29 -4.71
CA ASP A 38 4.65 -16.20 -4.86
C ASP A 38 5.22 -14.81 -4.51
N ARG A 39 4.35 -13.86 -4.15
CA ARG A 39 4.72 -12.49 -3.77
C ARG A 39 3.96 -12.00 -2.55
N VAL A 40 4.56 -11.06 -1.84
CA VAL A 40 3.90 -10.30 -0.76
C VAL A 40 3.14 -9.09 -1.33
N GLY A 41 2.55 -8.28 -0.44
CA GLY A 41 1.84 -7.04 -0.76
C GLY A 41 0.32 -7.20 -0.81
N GLY A 42 -0.18 -8.38 -1.14
CA GLY A 42 -1.62 -8.66 -1.23
C GLY A 42 -2.28 -7.76 -2.28
N ARG A 43 -3.08 -6.80 -1.82
CA ARG A 43 -3.79 -5.81 -2.68
C ARG A 43 -2.91 -4.64 -3.13
N THR A 44 -1.66 -4.55 -2.68
CA THR A 44 -0.65 -3.69 -3.27
C THR A 44 0.24 -4.52 -4.18
N MET A 45 0.58 -3.96 -5.33
CA MET A 45 1.41 -4.62 -6.34
C MET A 45 2.02 -3.54 -7.23
N GLU A 46 3.33 -3.63 -7.43
CA GLU A 46 4.04 -2.83 -8.42
C GLU A 46 3.87 -3.47 -9.81
N GLY A 47 3.59 -2.63 -10.81
CA GLY A 47 3.73 -2.92 -12.22
C GLY A 47 4.90 -2.14 -12.81
N SER A 48 5.42 -2.60 -13.94
CA SER A 48 6.48 -1.91 -14.68
C SER A 48 6.11 -1.81 -16.16
N LEU A 49 6.26 -0.63 -16.74
CA LEU A 49 5.99 -0.34 -18.14
C LEU A 49 6.95 0.73 -18.62
N LEU A 50 7.62 0.47 -19.75
CA LEU A 50 8.59 1.39 -20.36
C LEU A 50 9.70 1.86 -19.38
N GLY A 51 10.14 0.97 -18.50
CA GLY A 51 11.17 1.26 -17.49
C GLY A 51 10.68 2.07 -16.27
N GLN A 52 9.39 2.36 -16.20
CA GLN A 52 8.76 3.10 -15.10
C GLN A 52 7.92 2.17 -14.25
N SER A 53 8.00 2.33 -12.93
CA SER A 53 7.17 1.63 -11.96
C SER A 53 5.85 2.37 -11.71
N PHE A 54 4.78 1.62 -11.48
CA PHE A 54 3.46 2.15 -11.12
C PHE A 54 2.69 1.16 -10.25
N ASP A 55 1.71 1.64 -9.49
CA ASP A 55 0.89 0.78 -8.63
C ASP A 55 -0.26 0.16 -9.41
N LEU A 56 -0.39 -1.17 -9.33
CA LEU A 56 -1.50 -1.97 -9.85
C LEU A 56 -2.60 -2.21 -8.78
N GLY A 57 -2.47 -1.56 -7.62
CA GLY A 57 -3.32 -1.79 -6.46
C GLY A 57 -3.47 -0.54 -5.60
N GLY A 58 -3.46 -0.71 -4.27
CA GLY A 58 -3.49 0.43 -3.36
C GLY A 58 -2.28 1.34 -3.56
N GLN A 59 -2.53 2.63 -3.84
CA GLN A 59 -1.52 3.60 -4.28
C GLN A 59 -1.43 4.84 -3.36
N TRP A 60 -2.56 5.47 -3.05
CA TRP A 60 -2.56 6.77 -2.38
C TRP A 60 -2.57 6.69 -0.86
N VAL A 61 -1.72 7.50 -0.23
CA VAL A 61 -1.77 7.84 1.19
C VAL A 61 -2.09 9.32 1.38
N GLY A 62 -2.61 9.69 2.55
CA GLY A 62 -3.05 11.06 2.83
C GLY A 62 -2.74 11.54 4.24
N PRO A 63 -2.82 12.85 4.50
CA PRO A 63 -2.36 13.48 5.75
C PRO A 63 -3.11 12.98 7.00
N THR A 64 -4.35 12.51 6.86
CA THR A 64 -5.15 11.97 7.97
C THR A 64 -4.81 10.50 8.29
N GLN A 65 -4.07 9.80 7.42
CA GLN A 65 -3.73 8.39 7.56
C GLN A 65 -2.46 8.21 8.41
N LYS A 66 -2.54 8.62 9.69
CA LYS A 66 -1.37 8.75 10.58
C LYS A 66 -0.52 7.48 10.71
N LYS A 67 -1.16 6.29 10.77
CA LYS A 67 -0.45 5.01 10.96
C LYS A 67 0.48 4.66 9.81
N ILE A 68 -0.02 4.75 8.56
CA ILE A 68 0.81 4.42 7.39
C ILE A 68 1.88 5.48 7.15
N MET A 69 1.58 6.77 7.41
CA MET A 69 2.56 7.84 7.32
C MET A 69 3.71 7.67 8.33
N ALA A 70 3.41 7.24 9.57
CA ALA A 70 4.43 6.92 10.56
C ALA A 70 5.29 5.73 10.13
N LEU A 71 4.66 4.68 9.59
CA LEU A 71 5.38 3.49 9.10
C LEU A 71 6.29 3.81 7.90
N ILE A 72 5.82 4.61 6.94
CA ILE A 72 6.62 5.11 5.81
C ILE A 72 7.89 5.81 6.33
N LYS A 73 7.73 6.69 7.32
CA LYS A 73 8.87 7.40 7.94
C LYS A 73 9.82 6.44 8.66
N GLU A 74 9.29 5.48 9.44
CA GLU A 74 10.10 4.50 10.16
C GLU A 74 10.92 3.61 9.21
N LEU A 75 10.35 3.26 8.05
CA LEU A 75 11.02 2.47 7.01
C LEU A 75 11.96 3.32 6.12
N GLY A 76 12.05 4.63 6.33
CA GLY A 76 12.88 5.52 5.51
C GLY A 76 12.40 5.67 4.07
N LEU A 77 11.10 5.50 3.82
CA LEU A 77 10.49 5.61 2.49
C LEU A 77 10.02 7.06 2.22
N GLU A 78 9.93 7.40 0.94
CA GLU A 78 9.50 8.72 0.48
C GLU A 78 8.09 8.68 -0.12
N THR A 79 7.42 9.84 -0.12
CA THR A 79 6.15 10.06 -0.81
C THR A 79 6.27 11.30 -1.67
N PHE A 80 5.47 11.40 -2.72
CA PHE A 80 5.40 12.58 -3.58
C PHE A 80 3.93 13.02 -3.75
N PRO A 81 3.68 14.32 -4.01
CA PRO A 81 2.33 14.81 -4.22
C PRO A 81 1.74 14.26 -5.52
N GLN A 82 0.49 13.82 -5.48
CA GLN A 82 -0.27 13.52 -6.68
C GLN A 82 -0.32 14.76 -7.58
N HIS A 83 0.00 14.60 -8.86
CA HIS A 83 -0.15 15.69 -9.83
C HIS A 83 -1.63 16.09 -9.92
N ALA A 84 -1.94 17.30 -9.49
CA ALA A 84 -3.30 17.85 -9.41
C ALA A 84 -3.38 19.33 -9.84
N SER A 85 -2.33 19.85 -10.48
CA SER A 85 -2.34 21.21 -11.00
C SER A 85 -3.12 21.32 -12.32
N GLY A 86 -3.67 22.51 -12.59
CA GLY A 86 -4.45 22.76 -13.79
C GLY A 86 -5.94 22.48 -13.64
N TYR A 87 -6.58 22.10 -14.74
CA TYR A 87 -8.00 21.73 -14.77
C TYR A 87 -8.14 20.22 -14.64
N GLN A 88 -9.05 19.79 -13.76
CA GLN A 88 -9.55 18.42 -13.79
C GLN A 88 -10.72 18.34 -14.78
N LEU A 89 -10.92 17.16 -15.35
CA LEU A 89 -11.97 16.90 -16.32
C LEU A 89 -12.98 15.92 -15.74
N VAL A 90 -14.26 16.24 -15.86
CA VAL A 90 -15.37 15.32 -15.60
C VAL A 90 -16.14 15.11 -16.89
N GLU A 91 -16.40 13.86 -17.24
CA GLU A 91 -17.30 13.50 -18.32
C GLU A 91 -18.54 12.83 -17.75
N MET A 92 -19.71 13.42 -18.02
CA MET A 92 -21.00 12.87 -17.63
C MET A 92 -21.97 12.97 -18.79
N LYS A 93 -22.59 11.84 -19.16
CA LYS A 93 -23.57 11.76 -20.25
C LYS A 93 -23.04 12.37 -21.57
N GLY A 94 -21.78 12.10 -21.90
CA GLY A 94 -21.11 12.63 -23.11
C GLY A 94 -20.79 14.12 -23.07
N LYS A 95 -20.91 14.79 -21.92
CA LYS A 95 -20.53 16.19 -21.74
C LYS A 95 -19.27 16.29 -20.91
N LEU A 96 -18.25 16.95 -21.46
CA LEU A 96 -16.99 17.24 -20.80
C LEU A 96 -17.04 18.61 -20.14
N ALA A 97 -16.73 18.67 -18.83
CA ALA A 97 -16.59 19.92 -18.10
C ALA A 97 -15.23 20.00 -17.41
N ARG A 98 -14.69 21.22 -17.30
CA ARG A 98 -13.46 21.52 -16.57
C ARG A 98 -13.81 22.04 -15.18
N TYR A 99 -13.13 21.57 -14.16
CA TYR A 99 -13.27 22.08 -12.80
C TYR A 99 -11.91 22.24 -12.10
N LYS A 100 -11.91 22.94 -10.97
CA LYS A 100 -10.77 23.12 -10.07
C LYS A 100 -11.21 22.73 -8.66
N GLY A 101 -10.35 22.05 -7.91
CA GLY A 101 -10.65 21.61 -6.55
C GLY A 101 -10.93 20.12 -6.46
N VAL A 102 -11.58 19.69 -5.38
CA VAL A 102 -11.73 18.27 -5.05
C VAL A 102 -12.98 17.63 -5.68
N ILE A 103 -13.97 18.46 -6.05
CA ILE A 103 -15.26 18.03 -6.57
C ILE A 103 -15.62 18.95 -7.76
N PRO A 104 -16.18 18.42 -8.86
CA PRO A 104 -16.66 19.22 -9.99
C PRO A 104 -17.71 20.28 -9.66
#